data_AF-A0A0S8DHT0-F1
#
_entry.id   AF-A0A0S8DHT0-F1
#
_cell.length_a   1.000
_cell.length_b   1.000
_cell.length_c   1.000
_cell.angle_alpha   90.00
_cell.angle_beta   90.00
_cell.angle_gamma   90.00
#
_symmetry.space_group_name_H-M   'P 1'
#
loop_
_entity.id
_entity.type
_entity.pdbx_description
1 polymer ?
#
loop_
_entity_poly.entity_id
_entity_poly.type
_entity_poly.pdbx_seq_one_letter_code
_entity_poly.pdbx_strand_id
1 'polypeptide(L)'
;MKRQLLNVLSNQHGSVINVALLILILIFLIGIGLSRMSTTDIKIANNIKRDMTTFYEADAGLDAAGEMIEQNIACITGFNDPDSDGIISGNFNVNIMDFSQNFRDAAHIPLDSDDADFYYPPGDYITDPTAPHTNIKVGGTSRFSKGSAIQMAAGYEGLGKGAASGGASVIFDVYAQRIGGNNNSAVHFMQWVHILGSSGDCNF
;
A
#
# COMPACT_ATOMS: atom_id res chain seq x y z
N MET A 1 14.26 8.43 86.83
CA MET A 1 14.54 8.85 85.43
C MET A 1 14.57 7.72 84.38
N LYS A 2 14.56 6.42 84.74
CA LYS A 2 14.63 5.31 83.75
C LYS A 2 13.29 4.94 83.06
N ARG A 3 12.14 5.34 83.60
CA ARG A 3 10.81 4.93 83.09
C ARG A 3 10.29 5.76 81.91
N GLN A 4 10.75 7.00 81.73
CA GLN A 4 10.28 7.86 80.62
C GLN A 4 10.90 7.50 79.26
N LEU A 5 12.13 6.97 79.25
CA LEU A 5 12.81 6.52 78.02
C LEU A 5 12.14 5.29 77.37
N LEU A 6 11.51 4.42 78.16
CA LEU A 6 10.77 3.25 77.65
C LEU A 6 9.42 3.64 76.99
N ASN A 7 8.81 4.77 77.39
CA ASN A 7 7.56 5.23 76.78
C ASN A 7 7.75 5.87 75.39
N VAL A 8 8.94 6.40 75.10
CA VAL A 8 9.27 6.94 73.76
C VAL A 8 9.43 5.81 72.74
N LEU A 9 10.00 4.67 73.14
CA LEU A 9 10.08 3.46 72.31
C LEU A 9 8.71 2.75 72.16
N SER A 10 7.77 3.00 73.07
CA SER A 10 6.39 2.51 73.00
C SER A 10 5.44 3.48 72.28
N ASN A 11 5.94 4.56 71.66
CA ASN A 11 5.09 5.53 70.97
C ASN A 11 4.75 5.07 69.54
N GLN A 12 3.77 4.16 69.46
CA GLN A 12 3.25 3.57 68.22
C GLN A 12 2.75 4.61 67.19
N HIS A 13 2.41 5.83 67.62
CA HIS A 13 1.85 6.86 66.74
C HIS A 13 2.85 7.40 65.70
N GLY A 14 4.15 7.45 66.03
CA GLY A 14 5.20 7.88 65.08
C GLY A 14 5.61 6.78 64.10
N SER A 15 5.51 5.51 64.52
CA SER A 15 5.85 4.34 63.70
C SER A 15 4.88 4.17 62.51
N VAL A 16 3.59 4.43 62.73
CA VAL A 16 2.55 4.35 61.69
C VAL A 16 2.82 5.31 60.53
N ILE A 17 3.35 6.51 60.82
CA ILE A 17 3.68 7.51 59.78
C ILE A 17 4.84 7.01 58.89
N ASN A 18 5.88 6.42 59.49
CA ASN A 18 7.01 5.87 58.72
C ASN A 18 6.59 4.69 57.85
N VAL A 19 5.73 3.80 58.37
CA VAL A 19 5.18 2.68 57.59
C VAL A 19 4.30 3.18 56.44
N ALA A 20 3.44 4.17 56.70
CA ALA A 20 2.61 4.78 55.66
C ALA A 20 3.46 5.43 54.55
N LEU A 21 4.56 6.09 54.91
CA LEU A 21 5.47 6.72 53.95
C LEU A 21 6.21 5.67 53.10
N LEU A 22 6.64 4.56 53.70
CA LEU A 22 7.24 3.44 52.97
C LEU A 22 6.25 2.81 51.98
N ILE A 23 4.99 2.60 52.40
CA ILE A 23 3.94 2.07 51.53
C ILE A 23 3.64 3.04 50.38
N LEU A 24 3.58 4.35 50.66
CA LEU A 24 3.31 5.36 49.63
C LEU A 24 4.43 5.42 48.59
N ILE A 25 5.70 5.34 49.01
CA ILE A 25 6.84 5.25 48.10
C ILE A 25 6.76 3.97 47.26
N LEU A 26 6.39 2.84 47.85
CA LEU A 26 6.27 1.57 47.14
C LEU A 26 5.18 1.63 46.07
N ILE A 27 4.00 2.19 46.40
CA ILE A 27 2.90 2.38 45.45
C ILE A 27 3.31 3.34 44.32
N PHE A 28 4.05 4.42 44.64
CA PHE A 28 4.53 5.37 43.63
C PHE A 28 5.50 4.71 42.63
N LEU A 29 6.42 3.87 43.10
CA LEU A 29 7.34 3.12 42.24
C LEU A 29 6.59 2.14 41.33
N ILE A 30 5.58 1.44 41.85
CA ILE A 30 4.71 0.58 41.05
C ILE A 30 3.96 1.41 40.00
N GLY A 31 3.42 2.57 40.37
CA GLY A 31 2.72 3.47 39.46
C GLY A 31 3.59 3.96 38.29
N ILE A 32 4.86 4.28 38.54
CA ILE A 32 5.82 4.63 37.47
C ILE A 32 6.09 3.42 36.56
N GLY A 33 6.26 2.23 37.14
CA GLY A 33 6.48 0.99 36.38
C GLY A 33 5.34 0.70 35.40
N LEU A 34 4.09 0.79 35.88
CA LEU A 34 2.89 0.63 35.06
C LEU A 34 2.78 1.70 33.96
N SER A 35 3.12 2.95 34.30
CA SER A 35 3.11 4.05 33.31
C SER A 35 4.10 3.80 32.17
N ARG A 36 5.31 3.30 32.47
CA ARG A 36 6.31 2.96 31.46
C ARG A 36 5.83 1.83 30.56
N MET A 37 5.25 0.77 31.12
CA MET A 37 4.68 -0.35 30.35
C MET A 37 3.59 0.13 29.37
N SER A 38 2.68 1.01 29.82
CA SER A 38 1.66 1.58 28.94
C SER A 38 2.27 2.41 27.79
N THR A 39 3.29 3.22 28.07
CA THR A 39 3.95 4.01 27.01
C THR A 39 4.69 3.14 25.99
N THR A 40 5.25 1.99 26.40
CA THR A 40 5.91 1.07 25.47
C THR A 40 4.88 0.36 24.59
N ASP A 41 3.76 -0.07 25.16
CA ASP A 41 2.69 -0.73 24.40
C ASP A 41 2.07 0.19 23.36
N ILE A 42 1.85 1.47 23.70
CA ILE A 42 1.36 2.48 22.75
C ILE A 42 2.36 2.69 21.61
N LYS A 43 3.67 2.69 21.89
CA LYS A 43 4.69 2.83 20.84
C LYS A 43 4.69 1.64 19.89
N ILE A 44 4.57 0.43 20.44
CA ILE A 44 4.47 -0.81 19.64
C ILE A 44 3.20 -0.78 18.79
N ALA A 45 2.05 -0.47 19.38
CA ALA A 45 0.77 -0.40 18.68
C ALA A 45 0.79 0.65 17.55
N ASN A 46 1.41 1.80 17.77
CA ASN A 46 1.55 2.83 16.73
C ASN A 46 2.43 2.39 15.57
N ASN A 47 3.51 1.65 15.84
CA ASN A 47 4.35 1.10 14.78
C ASN A 47 3.59 0.04 13.96
N ILE A 48 2.96 -0.93 14.62
CA ILE A 48 2.13 -1.96 13.96
C ILE A 48 1.00 -1.33 13.14
N LYS A 49 0.33 -0.32 13.68
CA LYS A 49 -0.73 0.40 12.96
C LYS A 49 -0.21 1.02 11.67
N ARG A 50 0.98 1.65 11.70
CA ARG A 50 1.58 2.29 10.53
C ARG A 50 1.93 1.27 9.46
N ASP A 51 2.53 0.16 9.84
CA ASP A 51 2.89 -0.92 8.92
C ASP A 51 1.64 -1.49 8.25
N MET A 52 0.59 -1.75 9.04
CA MET A 52 -0.69 -2.21 8.50
C MET A 52 -1.34 -1.18 7.58
N THR A 53 -1.34 0.10 7.92
CA THR A 53 -1.91 1.13 7.03
C THR A 53 -1.16 1.20 5.70
N THR A 54 0.17 1.17 5.72
CA THR A 54 0.98 1.22 4.49
C THR A 54 0.77 -0.03 3.63
N PHE A 55 0.61 -1.21 4.26
CA PHE A 55 0.25 -2.45 3.57
C PHE A 55 -1.13 -2.36 2.89
N TYR A 56 -2.17 -1.95 3.60
CA TYR A 56 -3.52 -1.84 3.01
C TYR A 56 -3.61 -0.76 1.94
N GLU A 57 -2.85 0.33 2.07
CA GLU A 57 -2.76 1.36 1.04
C GLU A 57 -2.05 0.86 -0.23
N ALA A 58 -1.02 0.01 -0.11
CA ALA A 58 -0.39 -0.65 -1.26
C ALA A 58 -1.37 -1.60 -1.97
N ASP A 59 -2.16 -2.35 -1.19
CA ASP A 59 -3.17 -3.28 -1.72
C ASP A 59 -4.30 -2.56 -2.45
N ALA A 60 -4.78 -1.43 -1.91
CA ALA A 60 -5.75 -0.59 -2.59
C ALA A 60 -5.20 -0.04 -3.93
N GLY A 61 -3.88 0.18 -4.02
CA GLY A 61 -3.23 0.60 -5.25
C GLY A 61 -3.22 -0.46 -6.32
N LEU A 62 -3.12 -1.74 -5.93
CA LEU A 62 -3.24 -2.86 -6.86
C LEU A 62 -4.66 -2.98 -7.43
N ASP A 63 -5.68 -2.82 -6.59
CA ASP A 63 -7.08 -2.84 -7.06
C ASP A 63 -7.36 -1.69 -8.03
N ALA A 64 -6.89 -0.48 -7.69
CA ALA A 64 -6.94 0.67 -8.59
C ALA A 64 -6.15 0.43 -9.90
N ALA A 65 -5.02 -0.27 -9.83
CA ALA A 65 -4.23 -0.61 -11.00
C ALA A 65 -4.98 -1.52 -11.98
N GLY A 66 -5.76 -2.47 -11.49
CA GLY A 66 -6.60 -3.32 -12.33
C GLY A 66 -7.55 -2.51 -13.20
N GLU A 67 -8.28 -1.56 -12.60
CA GLU A 67 -9.17 -0.67 -13.33
C GLU A 67 -8.40 0.23 -14.31
N MET A 68 -7.27 0.80 -13.88
CA MET A 68 -6.45 1.66 -14.74
C MET A 68 -5.91 0.91 -15.96
N ILE A 69 -5.52 -0.36 -15.80
CA ILE A 69 -5.08 -1.22 -16.90
C ILE A 69 -6.22 -1.45 -17.89
N GLU A 70 -7.43 -1.77 -17.41
CA GLU A 70 -8.60 -1.97 -18.28
C GLU A 70 -8.97 -0.71 -19.07
N GLN A 71 -8.95 0.45 -18.42
CA GLN A 71 -9.19 1.73 -19.08
C GLN A 71 -8.10 2.04 -20.11
N ASN A 72 -6.83 1.75 -19.81
CA ASN A 72 -5.73 2.01 -20.73
C ASN A 72 -5.77 1.09 -21.95
N ILE A 73 -6.12 -0.19 -21.78
CA ILE A 73 -6.30 -1.14 -22.88
C ILE A 73 -7.45 -0.73 -23.81
N ALA A 74 -8.52 -0.16 -23.26
CA ALA A 74 -9.63 0.36 -24.06
C ALA A 74 -9.17 1.49 -25.01
N CYS A 75 -8.12 2.21 -24.65
CA CYS A 75 -7.54 3.30 -25.44
C CYS A 75 -6.34 2.81 -26.29
N ILE A 76 -6.58 2.54 -27.58
CA ILE A 76 -5.57 1.97 -28.51
C ILE A 76 -4.26 2.76 -28.56
N THR A 77 -4.32 4.08 -28.40
CA THR A 77 -3.15 4.98 -28.46
C THR A 77 -2.64 5.40 -27.07
N GLY A 78 -3.15 4.80 -26.00
CA GLY A 78 -2.98 5.29 -24.64
C GLY A 78 -3.99 6.38 -24.27
N PHE A 79 -3.93 6.85 -23.03
CA PHE A 79 -4.80 7.91 -22.54
C PHE A 79 -4.56 9.24 -23.24
N ASN A 80 -5.63 9.96 -23.57
CA ASN A 80 -5.49 11.34 -24.02
C ASN A 80 -5.49 12.26 -22.81
N ASP A 81 -4.47 13.11 -22.75
CA ASP A 81 -4.37 14.17 -21.77
C ASP A 81 -4.46 15.53 -22.48
N PRO A 82 -5.65 16.14 -22.55
CA PRO A 82 -5.85 17.39 -23.26
C PRO A 82 -5.11 18.58 -22.61
N ASP A 83 -4.84 18.50 -21.30
CA ASP A 83 -4.21 19.56 -20.53
C ASP A 83 -2.68 19.37 -20.39
N SER A 84 -2.17 18.18 -20.77
CA SER A 84 -0.75 17.81 -20.71
C SER A 84 -0.14 17.84 -19.29
N ASP A 85 -0.99 17.69 -18.27
CA ASP A 85 -0.60 17.70 -16.85
C ASP A 85 -0.27 16.31 -16.29
N GLY A 86 -0.48 15.26 -17.08
CA GLY A 86 -0.35 13.86 -16.70
C GLY A 86 -1.48 13.36 -15.79
N ILE A 87 -2.47 14.20 -15.45
CA ILE A 87 -3.47 13.88 -14.44
C ILE A 87 -4.74 13.32 -15.08
N ILE A 88 -5.00 12.04 -14.86
CA ILE A 88 -6.19 11.34 -15.33
C ILE A 88 -7.21 11.23 -14.20
N SER A 89 -8.48 11.53 -14.50
CA SER A 89 -9.60 11.48 -13.54
C SER A 89 -9.41 12.37 -12.28
N GLY A 90 -8.50 13.34 -12.34
CA GLY A 90 -8.17 14.25 -11.24
C GLY A 90 -7.39 13.63 -10.07
N ASN A 91 -7.16 12.31 -10.09
CA ASN A 91 -6.68 11.55 -8.93
C ASN A 91 -5.48 10.64 -9.21
N PHE A 92 -5.09 10.46 -10.47
CA PHE A 92 -3.93 9.66 -10.86
C PHE A 92 -3.01 10.50 -11.72
N ASN A 93 -1.72 10.49 -11.44
CA ASN A 93 -0.73 11.01 -12.39
C ASN A 93 -0.14 9.83 -13.17
N VAL A 94 -0.16 9.93 -14.50
CA VAL A 94 0.29 8.91 -15.43
C VAL A 94 1.49 9.46 -16.19
N ASN A 95 2.65 8.84 -15.99
CA ASN A 95 3.89 9.23 -16.66
C ASN A 95 3.95 8.64 -18.08
N ILE A 96 3.45 7.41 -18.24
CA ILE A 96 3.48 6.66 -19.49
C ILE A 96 2.05 6.42 -19.94
N MET A 97 1.56 7.20 -20.89
CA MET A 97 0.14 7.19 -21.29
C MET A 97 -0.32 5.88 -21.95
N ASP A 98 0.61 5.06 -22.45
CA ASP A 98 0.38 3.79 -23.14
C ASP A 98 0.92 2.58 -22.35
N PHE A 99 0.98 2.67 -21.02
CA PHE A 99 1.59 1.64 -20.16
C PHE A 99 1.01 0.23 -20.33
N SER A 100 -0.22 0.07 -20.84
CA SER A 100 -0.77 -1.25 -21.19
C SER A 100 0.00 -1.96 -22.31
N GLN A 101 0.82 -1.23 -23.07
CA GLN A 101 1.67 -1.77 -24.14
C GLN A 101 3.07 -2.13 -23.65
N ASN A 102 3.40 -1.85 -22.38
CA ASN A 102 4.68 -2.18 -21.80
C ASN A 102 4.96 -3.69 -21.92
N PHE A 103 6.18 -4.03 -22.36
CA PHE A 103 6.63 -5.41 -22.34
C PHE A 103 6.75 -5.92 -20.91
N ARG A 104 6.58 -7.22 -20.73
CA ARG A 104 6.68 -7.88 -19.42
C ARG A 104 7.95 -7.52 -18.64
N ASP A 105 9.08 -7.38 -19.32
CA ASP A 105 10.38 -7.09 -18.68
C ASP A 105 10.46 -5.67 -18.12
N ALA A 106 9.50 -4.79 -18.44
CA ALA A 106 9.36 -3.47 -17.84
C ALA A 106 8.66 -3.49 -16.47
N ALA A 107 8.09 -4.64 -16.05
CA ALA A 107 7.51 -4.79 -14.73
C ALA A 107 8.61 -5.05 -13.68
N HIS A 108 8.88 -4.04 -12.85
CA HIS A 108 9.76 -4.13 -11.70
C HIS A 108 9.21 -3.29 -10.54
N ILE A 109 9.79 -3.45 -9.36
CA ILE A 109 9.47 -2.58 -8.20
C ILE A 109 9.96 -1.17 -8.54
N PRO A 110 9.07 -0.15 -8.59
CA PRO A 110 9.48 1.21 -8.89
C PRO A 110 10.59 1.69 -7.95
N LEU A 111 11.57 2.42 -8.48
CA LEU A 111 12.59 3.08 -7.65
C LEU A 111 12.05 4.37 -7.04
N ASP A 112 11.27 5.11 -7.81
CA ASP A 112 10.63 6.37 -7.48
C ASP A 112 9.36 6.56 -8.33
N SER A 113 8.72 7.72 -8.20
CA SER A 113 7.51 8.02 -8.96
C SER A 113 7.79 8.37 -10.42
N ASP A 114 9.01 8.73 -10.82
CA ASP A 114 9.35 9.00 -12.23
C ASP A 114 9.54 7.68 -13.01
N ASP A 115 10.03 6.64 -12.33
CA ASP A 115 10.12 5.27 -12.84
C ASP A 115 8.76 4.56 -12.87
N ALA A 116 7.78 5.01 -12.09
CA ALA A 116 6.42 4.47 -12.11
C ALA A 116 5.71 4.77 -13.44
N ASP A 117 4.82 3.88 -13.87
CA ASP A 117 3.96 4.17 -15.03
C ASP A 117 2.86 5.16 -14.64
N PHE A 118 2.36 5.04 -13.41
CA PHE A 118 1.45 5.99 -12.78
C PHE A 118 1.54 5.92 -11.25
N TYR A 119 1.09 6.98 -10.58
CA TYR A 119 1.04 7.06 -9.14
C TYR A 119 -0.19 7.84 -8.64
N TYR A 120 -0.54 7.63 -7.37
CA TYR A 120 -1.59 8.37 -6.68
C TYR A 120 -1.28 8.55 -5.19
N PRO A 121 -1.84 9.59 -4.53
CA PRO A 121 -2.50 10.74 -5.13
C PRO A 121 -1.47 11.71 -5.79
N PRO A 122 -1.87 12.47 -6.84
CA PRO A 122 -0.98 13.38 -7.56
C PRO A 122 -0.64 14.65 -6.77
N GLY A 123 -1.62 15.19 -6.02
CA GLY A 123 -1.55 16.54 -5.46
C GLY A 123 -0.38 16.78 -4.51
N ASP A 124 -0.27 15.97 -3.45
CA ASP A 124 0.76 16.18 -2.43
C ASP A 124 2.18 15.91 -2.99
N TYR A 125 2.32 14.96 -3.92
CA TYR A 125 3.61 14.58 -4.52
C TYR A 125 4.18 15.66 -5.45
N ILE A 126 3.35 16.29 -6.29
CA ILE A 126 3.80 17.37 -7.19
C ILE A 126 4.40 18.53 -6.40
N THR A 127 3.93 18.76 -5.16
CA THR A 127 4.41 19.83 -4.29
C THR A 127 5.54 19.41 -3.34
N ASP A 128 5.59 18.13 -2.96
CA ASP A 128 6.59 17.55 -2.06
C ASP A 128 6.93 16.12 -2.53
N PRO A 129 8.13 15.90 -3.12
CA PRO A 129 8.57 14.58 -3.58
C PRO A 129 8.69 13.53 -2.46
N THR A 130 8.60 13.95 -1.18
CA THR A 130 8.62 13.07 -0.01
C THR A 130 7.22 12.77 0.54
N ALA A 131 6.18 13.36 -0.05
CA ALA A 131 4.81 13.12 0.35
C ALA A 131 4.42 11.65 0.16
N PRO A 132 3.57 11.07 1.02
CA PRO A 132 3.15 9.69 0.87
C PRO A 132 2.35 9.47 -0.42
N HIS A 133 2.87 8.67 -1.34
CA HIS A 133 2.18 8.25 -2.58
C HIS A 133 2.33 6.73 -2.82
N THR A 134 1.60 6.20 -3.79
CA THR A 134 1.69 4.81 -4.26
C THR A 134 2.15 4.81 -5.70
N ASN A 135 3.32 4.23 -5.95
CA ASN A 135 3.91 4.07 -7.28
C ASN A 135 3.48 2.73 -7.87
N ILE A 136 3.08 2.72 -9.14
CA ILE A 136 2.64 1.51 -9.82
C ILE A 136 3.43 1.32 -11.12
N LYS A 137 3.94 0.10 -11.32
CA LYS A 137 4.60 -0.34 -12.55
C LYS A 137 3.89 -1.55 -13.13
N VAL A 138 3.70 -1.55 -14.44
CA VAL A 138 2.94 -2.53 -15.19
C VAL A 138 3.78 -3.02 -16.38
N GLY A 139 3.77 -4.33 -16.59
CA GLY A 139 4.33 -4.95 -17.80
C GLY A 139 3.51 -6.16 -18.23
N GLY A 140 3.21 -6.24 -19.53
CA GLY A 140 2.30 -7.24 -20.09
C GLY A 140 2.98 -8.29 -20.97
N THR A 141 2.41 -9.49 -21.01
CA THR A 141 2.68 -10.49 -22.06
C THR A 141 1.40 -11.07 -22.62
N SER A 142 1.25 -11.03 -23.94
CA SER A 142 0.14 -11.68 -24.64
C SER A 142 0.37 -13.18 -24.73
N ARG A 143 -0.64 -13.98 -24.36
CA ARG A 143 -0.65 -15.42 -24.54
C ARG A 143 -1.92 -15.88 -25.23
N PHE A 144 -1.78 -16.85 -26.12
CA PHE A 144 -2.96 -17.54 -26.65
C PHE A 144 -3.56 -18.43 -25.58
N SER A 145 -4.87 -18.34 -25.40
CA SER A 145 -5.64 -19.23 -24.53
C SER A 145 -5.51 -20.67 -25.02
N LYS A 146 -5.28 -21.63 -24.11
CA LYS A 146 -5.17 -23.04 -24.51
C LYS A 146 -6.49 -23.47 -25.17
N GLY A 147 -6.42 -23.98 -26.41
CA GLY A 147 -7.59 -24.37 -27.20
C GLY A 147 -8.13 -23.32 -28.17
N SER A 148 -7.57 -22.11 -28.22
CA SER A 148 -7.96 -21.06 -29.17
C SER A 148 -7.30 -21.15 -30.55
N ALA A 149 -6.52 -22.21 -30.79
CA ALA A 149 -5.81 -22.39 -32.05
C ALA A 149 -6.82 -22.51 -33.21
N ILE A 150 -6.75 -21.56 -34.14
CA ILE A 150 -7.54 -21.51 -35.39
C ILE A 150 -7.45 -22.84 -36.19
N GLN A 151 -6.39 -23.63 -36.00
CA GLN A 151 -6.21 -24.95 -36.61
C GLN A 151 -7.20 -26.02 -36.12
N MET A 152 -7.82 -25.85 -34.95
CA MET A 152 -8.89 -26.74 -34.44
C MET A 152 -10.27 -26.42 -35.04
N ALA A 153 -10.41 -25.25 -35.69
CA ALA A 153 -11.64 -24.77 -36.34
C ALA A 153 -11.40 -24.46 -37.84
N ALA A 154 -10.53 -25.26 -38.48
CA ALA A 154 -10.08 -25.10 -39.87
C ALA A 154 -11.18 -25.36 -40.92
N GLY A 155 -12.22 -24.52 -40.93
CA GLY A 155 -13.30 -24.58 -41.90
C GLY A 155 -14.14 -23.30 -42.09
N TYR A 156 -13.87 -22.22 -41.36
CA TYR A 156 -14.63 -20.97 -41.50
C TYR A 156 -13.70 -19.77 -41.70
N GLU A 157 -14.00 -19.01 -42.75
CA GLU A 157 -13.25 -17.88 -43.30
C GLU A 157 -12.97 -16.77 -42.27
N GLY A 158 -11.68 -16.46 -42.06
CA GLY A 158 -11.26 -15.26 -41.37
C GLY A 158 -9.97 -15.44 -40.58
N LEU A 159 -8.84 -15.10 -41.20
CA LEU A 159 -7.57 -14.91 -40.49
C LEU A 159 -7.81 -13.89 -39.36
N GLY A 160 -7.56 -14.30 -38.11
CA GLY A 160 -7.63 -13.39 -36.95
C GLY A 160 -8.90 -13.45 -36.10
N LYS A 161 -10.00 -14.09 -36.52
CA LYS A 161 -11.23 -14.14 -35.69
C LYS A 161 -11.08 -14.95 -34.40
N GLY A 162 -10.29 -16.03 -34.42
CA GLY A 162 -10.03 -16.85 -33.24
C GLY A 162 -9.25 -16.13 -32.15
N ALA A 163 -8.36 -15.19 -32.51
CA ALA A 163 -7.62 -14.37 -31.54
C ALA A 163 -8.42 -13.12 -31.12
N ALA A 164 -9.18 -12.51 -32.03
CA ALA A 164 -9.95 -11.29 -31.78
C ALA A 164 -11.26 -11.50 -30.99
N SER A 165 -11.76 -12.74 -30.87
CA SER A 165 -13.00 -13.09 -30.16
C SER A 165 -12.74 -13.83 -28.84
N GLY A 166 -11.73 -13.43 -28.06
CA GLY A 166 -11.44 -14.03 -26.74
C GLY A 166 -10.46 -15.21 -26.74
N GLY A 167 -9.77 -15.48 -27.84
CA GLY A 167 -8.79 -16.57 -27.92
C GLY A 167 -7.38 -16.21 -27.44
N ALA A 168 -7.16 -14.98 -26.99
CA ALA A 168 -5.90 -14.54 -26.42
C ALA A 168 -6.15 -13.70 -25.18
N SER A 169 -5.25 -13.80 -24.22
CA SER A 169 -5.25 -13.00 -23.00
C SER A 169 -3.93 -12.26 -22.87
N VAL A 170 -3.96 -11.11 -22.21
CA VAL A 170 -2.76 -10.40 -21.78
C VAL A 170 -2.65 -10.58 -20.28
N ILE A 171 -1.50 -11.08 -19.84
CA ILE A 171 -1.18 -11.21 -18.42
C ILE A 171 -0.24 -10.06 -18.08
N PHE A 172 -0.69 -9.20 -17.18
CA PHE A 172 0.08 -8.09 -16.65
C PHE A 172 0.68 -8.47 -15.31
N ASP A 173 1.98 -8.26 -15.19
CA ASP A 173 2.70 -8.26 -13.94
C ASP A 173 2.66 -6.81 -13.41
N VAL A 174 2.10 -6.63 -12.21
CA VAL A 174 1.86 -5.31 -11.62
C VAL A 174 2.54 -5.24 -10.26
N TYR A 175 3.38 -4.22 -10.08
CA TYR A 175 4.02 -3.90 -8.81
C TYR A 175 3.45 -2.59 -8.28
N ALA A 176 2.93 -2.61 -7.04
CA ALA A 176 2.55 -1.40 -6.32
C ALA A 176 3.49 -1.21 -5.13
N GLN A 177 4.14 -0.06 -5.07
CA GLN A 177 4.94 0.36 -3.94
C GLN A 177 4.26 1.54 -3.25
N ARG A 178 3.84 1.34 -2.01
CA ARG A 178 3.40 2.44 -1.15
C ARG A 178 4.60 3.03 -0.43
N ILE A 179 4.80 4.33 -0.59
CA ILE A 179 5.69 5.14 0.25
C ILE A 179 4.82 5.82 1.31
N GLY A 180 4.96 5.38 2.55
CA GLY A 180 4.24 5.91 3.71
C GLY A 180 5.02 6.99 4.44
N GLY A 181 4.34 7.69 5.35
CA GLY A 181 5.00 8.69 6.20
C GLY A 181 6.02 8.10 7.17
N ASN A 182 7.12 8.82 7.42
CA ASN A 182 8.23 8.42 8.31
C ASN A 182 9.01 7.18 7.85
N ASN A 183 9.37 7.10 6.56
CA ASN A 183 10.25 6.07 6.01
C ASN A 183 9.64 4.65 6.09
N ASN A 184 8.32 4.54 6.02
CA ASN A 184 7.65 3.25 5.90
C ASN A 184 7.37 2.92 4.44
N SER A 185 7.50 1.66 4.04
CA SER A 185 7.17 1.22 2.69
C SER A 185 6.60 -0.18 2.68
N ALA A 186 5.64 -0.40 1.79
CA ALA A 186 5.11 -1.71 1.46
C ALA A 186 5.15 -1.91 -0.06
N VAL A 187 5.45 -3.13 -0.50
CA VAL A 187 5.50 -3.49 -1.92
C VAL A 187 4.65 -4.73 -2.14
N HIS A 188 3.64 -4.62 -2.98
CA HIS A 188 2.78 -5.73 -3.35
C HIS A 188 2.93 -6.04 -4.84
N PHE A 189 2.67 -7.29 -5.17
CA PHE A 189 2.70 -7.81 -6.53
C PHE A 189 1.39 -8.53 -6.83
N MET A 190 0.80 -8.25 -7.99
CA MET A 190 -0.32 -9.02 -8.52
C MET A 190 -0.10 -9.35 -9.98
N GLN A 191 -0.81 -10.37 -10.44
CA GLN A 191 -0.98 -10.62 -11.87
C GLN A 191 -2.42 -10.30 -12.26
N TRP A 192 -2.59 -9.38 -13.21
CA TRP A 192 -3.89 -9.03 -13.78
C TRP A 192 -4.06 -9.71 -15.13
N VAL A 193 -5.23 -10.28 -15.40
CA VAL A 193 -5.50 -11.01 -16.64
C VAL A 193 -6.63 -10.34 -17.40
N HIS A 194 -6.29 -9.79 -18.56
CA HIS A 194 -7.26 -9.24 -19.49
C HIS A 194 -7.53 -10.21 -20.63
N ILE A 195 -8.81 -10.37 -21.02
CA ILE A 195 -9.21 -11.21 -22.16
C ILE A 195 -9.44 -10.31 -23.38
N LEU A 196 -8.70 -10.56 -24.46
CA LEU A 196 -8.81 -9.74 -25.67
C LEU A 196 -10.18 -9.86 -26.31
N GLY A 197 -10.81 -8.72 -26.59
CA GLY A 197 -12.14 -8.64 -27.19
C GLY A 197 -13.29 -8.42 -26.20
N SER A 198 -13.00 -8.22 -24.90
CA SER A 198 -14.00 -7.83 -23.89
C SER A 198 -13.81 -6.40 -23.35
N SER A 199 -13.00 -5.56 -24.00
CA SER A 199 -12.75 -4.19 -23.57
C SER A 199 -13.97 -3.28 -23.83
N GLY A 200 -14.21 -2.35 -22.90
CA GLY A 200 -15.21 -1.28 -23.05
C GLY A 200 -14.73 -0.13 -23.95
N ASP A 201 -15.49 0.96 -23.96
CA ASP A 201 -15.12 2.19 -24.67
C ASP A 201 -13.98 2.93 -23.94
N CYS A 202 -13.11 3.60 -24.70
CA CYS A 202 -12.06 4.47 -24.15
C CYS A 202 -12.69 5.74 -23.56
N ASN A 203 -12.50 5.95 -22.24
CA ASN A 203 -13.07 7.09 -21.51
C ASN A 203 -12.11 8.27 -21.33
N PHE A 204 -10.85 8.15 -21.80
CA PHE A 204 -9.77 9.11 -21.54
C PHE A 204 -9.07 9.55 -22.82
#